data_AF-A0AAV6Z945-F1
#
_entry.id   AF-A0AAV6Z945-F1
#
_cell.length_a   1.000
_cell.length_b   1.000
_cell.length_c   1.000
_cell.angle_alpha   90.00
_cell.angle_beta   90.00
_cell.angle_gamma   90.00
#
_symmetry.space_group_name_H-M   'P 1'
#
loop_
_entity.id
_entity.type
_entity.pdbx_description
1 polymer ?
#
loop_
_entity_poly.entity_id
_entity_poly.type
_entity_poly.pdbx_seq_one_letter_code
_entity_poly.pdbx_strand_id
1 'polypeptide(L)'
;MSCLSLREHEWFKQDLPSYLFPEDPSYDANVIDDEAVKEVCEKFECTESEFMNSLYSGDPQDQLAVAYHLIIDNRRIMNQASEFYLASSPPTGSFMDEMHMHPGVKPHPERMPPLIADSPKARNPLDALNTTKPKPLAVKKAKWHLGIRSQSKPHDIMAEVYRAMKQLDFEWKVVNPYHLRVRRKNPVTGNYVKMSLQLYQVDNRSYLLDFKSIDDEVMEHKSGSSTPQRSCSAAGLHRPRLSIDSVSAECPSQSGSMYGSMSGSFSMASPRIGSHTMDFFEMCASLITTLAR
;
A
#
# COMPACT_ATOMS: atom_id res chain seq x y z
N MET A 1 12.54 10.99 17.30
CA MET A 1 13.29 11.58 16.17
C MET A 1 13.40 10.53 15.09
N SER A 2 12.90 10.83 13.90
CA SER A 2 13.11 9.98 12.73
C SER A 2 14.49 10.28 12.11
N CYS A 3 15.07 9.34 11.38
CA CYS A 3 16.30 9.57 10.63
C CYS A 3 16.16 10.78 9.67
N LEU A 4 14.97 10.96 9.07
CA LEU A 4 14.63 12.12 8.24
C LEU A 4 14.76 13.44 9.01
N SER A 5 14.19 13.52 10.22
CA SER A 5 14.27 14.74 11.06
C SER A 5 15.71 15.07 11.49
N LEU A 6 16.59 14.07 11.55
CA LEU A 6 17.99 14.25 11.87
C LEU A 6 18.79 14.71 10.64
N ARG A 7 18.51 14.13 9.45
CA ARG A 7 19.09 14.56 8.16
C ARG A 7 18.80 16.02 7.83
N GLU A 8 17.61 16.50 8.19
CA GLU A 8 17.20 17.89 7.95
C GLU A 8 17.79 18.88 8.95
N HIS A 9 18.37 18.41 10.07
CA HIS A 9 18.85 19.26 11.14
C HIS A 9 20.18 19.95 10.76
N GLU A 10 20.26 21.27 10.93
CA GLU A 10 21.40 22.10 10.51
C GLU A 10 22.73 21.65 11.11
N TRP A 11 22.75 21.25 12.40
CA TRP A 11 23.95 20.70 13.03
C TRP A 11 24.42 19.39 12.39
N PHE A 12 23.49 18.56 11.92
CA PHE A 12 23.83 17.27 11.30
C PHE A 12 24.31 17.43 9.85
N LYS A 13 23.91 18.51 9.18
CA LYS A 13 24.40 18.88 7.84
C LYS A 13 25.82 19.47 7.87
N GLN A 14 26.30 19.91 9.03
CA GLN A 14 27.64 20.46 9.17
C GLN A 14 28.67 19.34 8.95
N ASP A 15 29.57 19.55 7.98
CA ASP A 15 30.62 18.60 7.59
C ASP A 15 30.10 17.20 7.23
N LEU A 16 28.82 17.07 6.81
CA LEU A 16 28.21 15.81 6.43
C LEU A 16 28.80 15.31 5.11
N PRO A 17 29.51 14.17 5.08
CA PRO A 17 30.02 13.63 3.84
C PRO A 17 28.89 13.27 2.87
N SER A 18 29.01 13.71 1.62
CA SER A 18 27.98 13.54 0.58
C SER A 18 27.65 12.08 0.25
N TYR A 19 28.58 11.16 0.50
CA TYR A 19 28.39 9.71 0.30
C TYR A 19 27.51 9.06 1.37
N LEU A 20 27.31 9.69 2.54
CA LEU A 20 26.47 9.12 3.60
C LEU A 20 24.98 9.22 3.28
N PHE A 21 24.58 10.26 2.54
CA PHE A 21 23.19 10.49 2.13
C PHE A 21 23.14 11.10 0.73
N PRO A 22 23.40 10.31 -0.32
CA PRO A 22 23.37 10.80 -1.69
C PRO A 22 22.00 11.43 -2.01
N GLU A 23 22.00 12.61 -2.64
CA GLU A 23 20.78 13.22 -3.19
C GLU A 23 20.33 12.50 -4.47
N ASP A 24 21.28 11.88 -5.16
CA ASP A 24 21.07 11.02 -6.31
C ASP A 24 21.77 9.67 -6.04
N PRO A 25 21.01 8.55 -5.93
CA PRO A 25 21.61 7.21 -5.82
C PRO A 25 22.58 6.88 -6.95
N SER A 26 22.52 7.61 -8.07
CA SER A 26 23.44 7.43 -9.20
C SER A 26 24.85 8.01 -8.99
N TYR A 27 25.12 8.71 -7.89
CA TYR A 27 26.46 9.29 -7.65
C TYR A 27 27.50 8.28 -7.14
N ASP A 28 27.07 7.09 -6.72
CA ASP A 28 28.00 5.97 -6.51
C ASP A 28 27.85 4.98 -7.65
N ALA A 29 28.58 5.20 -8.74
CA ALA A 29 28.80 4.20 -9.80
C ALA A 29 29.40 2.87 -9.28
N ASN A 30 29.75 2.80 -7.99
CA ASN A 30 30.30 1.65 -7.29
C ASN A 30 29.28 0.90 -6.41
N VAL A 31 28.08 1.45 -6.17
CA VAL A 31 27.04 0.79 -5.37
C VAL A 31 25.92 0.33 -6.28
N ILE A 32 25.76 -0.98 -6.39
CA ILE A 32 24.75 -1.62 -7.22
C ILE A 32 23.44 -1.67 -6.42
N ASP A 33 22.31 -1.29 -7.05
CA ASP A 33 20.98 -1.33 -6.43
C ASP A 33 20.42 -2.76 -6.51
N ASP A 34 20.46 -3.48 -5.38
CA ASP A 34 20.02 -4.88 -5.27
C ASP A 34 18.57 -5.10 -5.74
N GLU A 35 17.68 -4.14 -5.51
CA GLU A 35 16.28 -4.21 -5.93
C GLU A 35 16.15 -4.07 -7.45
N ALA A 36 16.97 -3.23 -8.09
CA ALA A 36 17.02 -3.12 -9.55
C ALA A 36 17.63 -4.38 -10.16
N VAL A 37 18.66 -4.96 -9.55
CA VAL A 37 19.25 -6.24 -9.98
C VAL A 37 18.22 -7.36 -9.93
N LYS A 38 17.51 -7.52 -8.81
CA LYS A 38 16.44 -8.52 -8.69
C LYS A 38 15.36 -8.34 -9.74
N GLU A 39 14.96 -7.10 -10.00
CA GLU A 39 13.95 -6.78 -11.02
C GLU A 39 14.41 -7.14 -12.44
N VAL A 40 15.68 -6.89 -12.79
CA VAL A 40 16.25 -7.32 -14.08
C VAL A 40 16.32 -8.84 -14.16
N CYS A 41 16.84 -9.49 -13.12
CA CYS A 41 16.98 -10.95 -13.07
C CYS A 41 15.62 -11.65 -13.22
N GLU A 42 14.57 -11.14 -12.56
CA GLU A 42 13.21 -11.67 -12.66
C GLU A 42 12.63 -11.47 -14.07
N LYS A 43 12.80 -10.28 -14.68
CA LYS A 43 12.22 -9.95 -15.99
C LYS A 43 12.93 -10.65 -17.16
N PHE A 44 14.23 -10.87 -17.05
CA PHE A 44 15.06 -11.50 -18.09
C PHE A 44 15.33 -12.98 -17.82
N GLU A 45 14.78 -13.54 -16.73
CA GLU A 45 14.98 -14.93 -16.30
C GLU A 45 16.47 -15.31 -16.20
N CYS A 46 17.31 -14.37 -15.76
CA CYS A 46 18.76 -14.55 -15.63
C CYS A 46 19.21 -14.61 -14.17
N THR A 47 20.39 -15.17 -13.94
CA THR A 47 21.01 -15.21 -12.62
C THR A 47 21.73 -13.91 -12.31
N GLU A 48 21.82 -13.59 -11.01
CA GLU A 48 22.60 -12.44 -10.55
C GLU A 48 24.05 -12.48 -11.06
N SER A 49 24.66 -13.67 -11.13
CA SER A 49 26.02 -13.80 -11.65
C SER A 49 26.13 -13.44 -13.14
N GLU A 50 25.13 -13.77 -13.97
CA GLU A 50 25.10 -13.40 -15.39
C GLU A 50 24.92 -11.90 -15.57
N PHE A 51 24.02 -11.30 -14.78
CA PHE A 51 23.82 -9.86 -14.72
C PHE A 51 25.10 -9.13 -14.31
N MET A 52 25.77 -9.58 -13.25
CA MET A 52 26.99 -8.93 -12.76
C MET A 52 28.12 -9.03 -13.78
N ASN A 53 28.28 -10.18 -14.46
CA ASN A 53 29.25 -10.34 -15.53
C ASN A 53 28.98 -9.38 -16.71
N SER A 54 27.71 -9.21 -17.08
CA SER A 54 27.27 -8.23 -18.07
C SER A 54 27.67 -6.80 -17.66
N LEU A 55 27.38 -6.41 -16.41
CA LEU A 55 27.71 -5.08 -15.92
C LEU A 55 29.23 -4.83 -15.84
N TYR A 56 30.00 -5.83 -15.40
CA TYR A 56 31.47 -5.76 -15.35
C TYR A 56 32.14 -5.84 -16.72
N SER A 57 31.47 -6.39 -17.74
CA SER A 57 31.99 -6.43 -19.11
C SER A 57 32.19 -5.01 -19.68
N GLY A 58 31.43 -4.03 -19.16
CA GLY A 58 31.51 -2.64 -19.57
C GLY A 58 30.97 -2.38 -20.98
N ASP A 59 30.25 -3.33 -21.59
CA ASP A 59 29.61 -3.13 -22.88
C ASP A 59 28.32 -2.29 -22.74
N PRO A 60 28.30 -1.05 -23.25
CA PRO A 60 27.13 -0.19 -23.15
C PRO A 60 25.95 -0.65 -24.03
N GLN A 61 26.12 -1.63 -24.92
CA GLN A 61 25.03 -2.20 -25.72
C GLN A 61 24.42 -3.47 -25.13
N ASP A 62 24.94 -3.98 -24.02
CA ASP A 62 24.37 -5.18 -23.39
C ASP A 62 22.96 -4.89 -22.85
N GLN A 63 22.01 -5.76 -23.21
CA GLN A 63 20.60 -5.61 -22.87
C GLN A 63 20.35 -5.63 -21.36
N LEU A 64 21.15 -6.41 -20.60
CA LEU A 64 21.03 -6.49 -19.15
C LEU A 64 21.49 -5.19 -18.48
N ALA A 65 22.63 -4.64 -18.92
CA ALA A 65 23.14 -3.35 -18.45
C ALA A 65 22.19 -2.20 -18.82
N VAL A 66 21.67 -2.19 -20.06
CA VAL A 66 20.68 -1.20 -20.51
C VAL A 66 19.40 -1.27 -19.67
N ALA A 67 18.88 -2.47 -19.40
CA ALA A 67 17.68 -2.66 -18.59
C ALA A 67 17.87 -2.16 -17.15
N TYR A 68 19.03 -2.44 -16.54
CA TYR A 68 19.37 -1.93 -15.21
C TYR A 68 19.39 -0.40 -15.19
N HIS A 69 20.12 0.23 -16.13
CA HIS A 69 20.19 1.68 -16.19
C HIS A 69 18.81 2.33 -16.43
N LEU A 70 17.94 1.71 -17.24
CA LEU A 70 16.56 2.18 -17.43
C LEU A 70 15.73 2.12 -16.13
N ILE A 71 15.89 1.09 -15.31
CA ILE A 71 15.19 0.97 -14.01
C ILE A 71 15.68 2.07 -13.06
N ILE A 72 17.00 2.27 -12.98
CA ILE A 72 17.60 3.32 -12.14
C ILE A 72 17.13 4.70 -12.58
N ASP A 73 17.14 4.99 -13.88
CA ASP A 73 16.68 6.27 -14.43
C ASP A 73 15.20 6.52 -14.15
N ASN A 74 14.35 5.51 -14.33
CA ASN A 74 12.92 5.63 -14.01
C ASN A 74 12.69 5.90 -12.52
N ARG A 75 13.39 5.18 -11.62
CA ARG A 75 13.31 5.42 -10.17
C ARG A 75 13.77 6.84 -9.82
N ARG A 76 14.83 7.33 -10.46
CA ARG A 76 15.32 8.70 -10.28
C ARG A 76 14.28 9.74 -10.72
N ILE A 77 13.69 9.57 -11.90
CA ILE A 77 12.62 10.46 -12.41
C ILE A 77 11.43 10.45 -11.45
N MET A 78 11.04 9.27 -10.94
CA MET A 78 9.96 9.15 -9.97
C MET A 78 10.25 9.91 -8.67
N ASN A 79 11.47 9.82 -8.15
CA ASN A 79 11.88 10.49 -6.93
C ASN A 79 11.94 12.03 -7.09
N GLN A 80 12.43 12.51 -8.24
CA GLN A 80 12.41 13.94 -8.56
C GLN A 80 10.97 14.49 -8.66
N ALA A 81 10.03 13.66 -9.10
CA ALA A 81 8.61 13.97 -9.17
C ALA A 81 7.84 13.56 -7.89
N SER A 82 8.43 13.71 -6.70
CA SER A 82 7.83 13.27 -5.43
C SER A 82 6.41 13.81 -5.17
N GLU A 83 6.10 15.04 -5.61
CA GLU A 83 4.75 15.64 -5.49
C GLU A 83 3.67 14.88 -6.25
N PHE A 84 4.04 14.10 -7.28
CA PHE A 84 3.11 13.26 -8.02
C PHE A 84 2.77 11.97 -7.27
N TYR A 85 3.75 11.40 -6.55
CA TYR A 85 3.61 10.11 -5.88
C TYR A 85 3.21 10.23 -4.41
N LEU A 86 3.50 11.36 -3.77
CA LEU A 86 3.29 11.62 -2.35
C LEU A 86 2.52 12.93 -2.14
N ALA A 87 1.60 12.90 -1.16
CA ALA A 87 0.94 14.12 -0.71
C ALA A 87 1.86 14.92 0.22
N SER A 88 2.03 16.21 -0.05
CA SER A 88 2.75 17.12 0.84
C SER A 88 1.94 17.42 2.12
N SER A 89 2.65 17.58 3.24
CA SER A 89 2.03 18.09 4.47
C SER A 89 1.73 19.58 4.30
N PRO A 90 0.54 20.07 4.70
CA PRO A 90 0.26 21.50 4.66
C PRO A 90 1.25 22.27 5.56
N PRO A 91 1.59 23.53 5.21
CA PRO A 91 2.49 24.35 6.02
C PRO A 91 1.93 24.51 7.44
N THR A 92 2.82 24.47 8.43
CA THR A 92 2.48 24.52 9.87
C THR A 92 2.02 25.92 10.34
N GLY A 93 1.65 26.80 9.41
CA GLY A 93 1.21 28.17 9.66
C GLY A 93 -0.06 28.20 10.53
N SER A 94 -0.13 29.18 11.44
CA SER A 94 -1.16 29.26 12.46
C SER A 94 -2.58 29.24 11.85
N PHE A 95 -3.49 28.54 12.52
CA PHE A 95 -4.94 28.51 12.25
C PHE A 95 -5.61 29.90 12.13
N MET A 96 -4.90 30.97 12.49
CA MET A 96 -5.40 32.35 12.47
C MET A 96 -5.29 33.02 11.09
N ASP A 97 -4.61 32.41 10.11
CA ASP A 97 -4.43 32.97 8.77
C ASP A 97 -5.18 32.19 7.67
N GLU A 98 -6.36 31.64 7.99
CA GLU A 98 -7.22 30.97 6.99
C GLU A 98 -7.87 31.97 6.00
N MET A 99 -7.59 33.28 6.11
CA MET A 99 -8.08 34.31 5.18
C MET A 99 -7.01 34.90 4.25
N HIS A 100 -5.73 34.63 4.44
CA HIS A 100 -4.69 35.07 3.50
C HIS A 100 -3.90 33.86 3.01
N MET A 101 -4.41 33.29 1.93
CA MET A 101 -3.67 32.35 1.09
C MET A 101 -2.27 32.93 0.81
N HIS A 102 -1.23 32.18 1.14
CA HIS A 102 0.14 32.52 0.76
C HIS A 102 0.20 32.80 -0.76
N PRO A 103 0.80 33.92 -1.21
CA PRO A 103 0.89 34.23 -2.63
C PRO A 103 1.65 33.11 -3.37
N GLY A 104 0.96 32.40 -4.28
CA GLY A 104 1.61 31.50 -5.24
C GLY A 104 1.18 30.03 -5.22
N VAL A 105 0.54 29.53 -4.17
CA VAL A 105 0.09 28.11 -4.13
C VAL A 105 -1.35 28.01 -4.63
N LYS A 106 -1.52 27.60 -5.89
CA LYS A 106 -2.85 27.34 -6.46
C LYS A 106 -3.38 26.01 -5.93
N PRO A 107 -4.65 25.92 -5.46
CA PRO A 107 -5.24 24.65 -5.08
C PRO A 107 -5.35 23.72 -6.29
N HIS A 108 -5.19 22.41 -6.07
CA HIS A 108 -5.36 21.39 -7.11
C HIS A 108 -6.77 21.51 -7.75
N PRO A 109 -6.91 21.45 -9.09
CA PRO A 109 -8.18 21.71 -9.78
C PRO A 109 -9.32 20.77 -9.36
N GLU A 110 -9.00 19.54 -8.95
CA GLU A 110 -10.00 18.56 -8.48
C GLU A 110 -10.31 18.66 -6.98
N ARG A 111 -9.72 19.62 -6.25
CA ARG A 111 -9.99 19.77 -4.80
C ARG A 111 -11.38 20.35 -4.60
N MET A 112 -12.33 19.49 -4.23
CA MET A 112 -13.70 19.89 -3.96
C MET A 112 -13.78 20.87 -2.77
N PRO A 113 -14.69 21.88 -2.82
CA PRO A 113 -15.02 22.70 -1.66
C PRO A 113 -15.53 21.83 -0.49
N PRO A 114 -15.34 22.27 0.77
CA PRO A 114 -15.95 21.61 1.91
C PRO A 114 -17.46 21.47 1.72
N LEU A 115 -18.01 20.28 2.02
CA LEU A 115 -19.46 20.07 2.01
C LEU A 115 -20.09 20.99 3.06
N ILE A 116 -20.65 22.11 2.61
CA ILE A 116 -21.55 22.92 3.42
C ILE A 116 -22.83 22.10 3.49
N ALA A 117 -23.12 21.54 4.66
CA ALA A 117 -24.39 20.87 4.88
C ALA A 117 -25.49 21.94 4.77
N ASP A 118 -26.09 22.07 3.59
CA ASP A 118 -27.40 22.69 3.42
C ASP A 118 -28.37 21.84 4.24
N SER A 119 -28.56 22.21 5.51
CA SER A 119 -29.65 21.65 6.30
C SER A 119 -30.94 22.06 5.60
N PRO A 120 -31.79 21.13 5.13
CA PRO A 120 -33.13 21.45 4.67
C PRO A 120 -34.01 21.62 5.92
N LYS A 121 -33.72 22.62 6.75
CA LYS A 121 -34.73 23.16 7.65
C LYS A 121 -35.44 24.21 6.83
N ALA A 122 -36.68 23.89 6.45
CA ALA A 122 -37.62 24.78 5.80
C ALA A 122 -37.41 26.21 6.33
N ARG A 123 -36.91 27.09 5.47
CA ARG A 123 -36.86 28.52 5.74
C ARG A 123 -38.30 28.96 5.96
N ASN A 124 -38.66 29.28 7.20
CA ASN A 124 -39.85 30.05 7.48
C ASN A 124 -39.70 31.38 6.72
N PRO A 125 -40.67 31.81 5.89
CA PRO A 125 -40.55 33.03 5.09
C PRO A 125 -40.44 34.34 5.91
N LEU A 126 -40.48 34.25 7.24
CA LEU A 126 -40.51 35.39 8.16
C LEU A 126 -39.12 35.83 8.68
N ASP A 127 -38.05 35.07 8.44
CA ASP A 127 -36.68 35.42 8.88
C ASP A 127 -35.93 36.36 7.91
N ALA A 128 -36.58 36.82 6.83
CA ALA A 128 -35.98 37.67 5.80
C ALA A 128 -35.66 39.12 6.24
N LEU A 129 -35.93 39.50 7.50
CA LEU A 129 -35.73 40.87 8.02
C LEU A 129 -34.62 41.01 9.08
N ASN A 130 -33.92 39.93 9.46
CA ASN A 130 -32.80 40.04 10.40
C ASN A 130 -31.47 40.27 9.65
N THR A 131 -30.94 41.50 9.76
CA THR A 131 -29.61 41.94 9.27
C THR A 131 -28.44 41.36 10.09
N THR A 132 -28.56 40.13 10.55
CA THR A 132 -27.45 39.42 11.21
C THR A 132 -26.82 38.49 10.21
N LYS A 133 -25.59 38.84 9.77
CA LYS A 133 -24.73 38.04 8.89
C LYS A 133 -24.85 36.54 9.26
N PRO A 134 -25.15 35.64 8.30
CA PRO A 134 -25.25 34.22 8.61
C PRO A 134 -23.90 33.75 9.16
N LYS A 135 -23.90 33.27 10.42
CA LYS A 135 -22.74 32.58 10.99
C LYS A 135 -22.46 31.37 10.10
N PRO A 136 -21.25 31.21 9.53
CA PRO A 136 -20.93 30.03 8.76
C PRO A 136 -21.09 28.80 9.67
N LEU A 137 -21.97 27.89 9.26
CA LEU A 137 -22.15 26.60 9.93
C LEU A 137 -20.82 25.85 9.83
N ALA A 138 -20.16 25.65 10.98
CA ALA A 138 -18.87 24.99 11.04
C ALA A 138 -18.97 23.59 10.41
N VAL A 139 -18.13 23.33 9.40
CA VAL A 139 -18.01 22.02 8.75
C VAL A 139 -17.54 21.02 9.80
N LYS A 140 -18.37 20.04 10.15
CA LYS A 140 -17.99 18.96 11.06
C LYS A 140 -17.04 18.01 10.34
N LYS A 141 -15.73 18.13 10.61
CA LYS A 141 -14.71 17.20 10.10
C LYS A 141 -14.81 15.88 10.86
N ALA A 142 -14.86 14.76 10.13
CA ALA A 142 -14.74 13.44 10.74
C ALA A 142 -13.32 13.24 11.28
N LYS A 143 -13.21 12.70 12.50
CA LYS A 143 -11.92 12.36 13.13
C LYS A 143 -11.78 10.85 13.19
N TRP A 144 -10.83 10.31 12.44
CA TRP A 144 -10.50 8.88 12.46
C TRP A 144 -9.79 8.51 13.78
N HIS A 145 -10.05 7.30 14.27
CA HIS A 145 -9.35 6.70 15.41
C HIS A 145 -8.92 5.28 15.08
N LEU A 146 -7.82 4.83 15.68
CA LEU A 146 -7.35 3.45 15.57
C LEU A 146 -8.25 2.52 16.39
N GLY A 147 -8.69 1.43 15.78
CA GLY A 147 -9.47 0.37 16.44
C GLY A 147 -10.71 0.86 17.19
N ILE A 148 -11.09 0.13 18.23
CA ILE A 148 -12.16 0.51 19.17
C ILE A 148 -11.61 0.62 20.59
N ARG A 149 -12.19 1.51 21.41
CA ARG A 149 -11.75 1.72 22.80
C ARG A 149 -12.83 1.30 23.78
N SER A 150 -12.40 0.79 24.94
CA SER A 150 -13.27 0.45 26.06
C SER A 150 -12.63 0.87 27.39
N GLN A 151 -13.49 1.25 28.35
CA GLN A 151 -13.09 1.56 29.72
C GLN A 151 -13.32 0.38 30.68
N SER A 152 -13.85 -0.74 30.18
CA SER A 152 -14.03 -1.97 30.95
C SER A 152 -12.69 -2.58 31.36
N LYS A 153 -12.70 -3.54 32.29
CA LYS A 153 -11.46 -4.22 32.69
C LYS A 153 -10.95 -5.09 31.54
N PRO A 154 -9.61 -5.27 31.39
CA PRO A 154 -9.04 -6.06 30.28
C PRO A 154 -9.63 -7.47 30.16
N HIS A 155 -9.82 -8.14 31.30
CA HIS A 155 -10.39 -9.49 31.33
C HIS A 155 -11.83 -9.52 30.83
N ASP A 156 -12.64 -8.52 31.19
CA ASP A 156 -14.03 -8.40 30.73
C ASP A 156 -14.08 -8.11 29.23
N ILE A 157 -13.21 -7.22 28.74
CA ILE A 157 -13.08 -6.91 27.31
C ILE A 157 -12.72 -8.17 26.52
N MET A 158 -11.71 -8.93 26.97
CA MET A 158 -11.33 -10.16 26.28
C MET A 158 -12.47 -11.21 26.32
N ALA A 159 -13.20 -11.32 27.42
CA ALA A 159 -14.37 -12.20 27.52
C ALA A 159 -15.48 -11.84 26.52
N GLU A 160 -15.77 -10.55 26.35
CA GLU A 160 -16.68 -10.04 25.30
C GLU A 160 -16.18 -10.45 23.90
N VAL A 161 -14.89 -10.25 23.63
CA VAL A 161 -14.26 -10.62 22.34
C VAL A 161 -14.40 -12.11 22.06
N TYR A 162 -14.10 -12.99 23.02
CA TYR A 162 -14.27 -14.43 22.84
C TYR A 162 -15.73 -14.82 22.58
N ARG A 163 -16.68 -14.22 23.30
CA ARG A 163 -18.10 -14.49 23.06
C ARG A 163 -18.55 -14.01 21.68
N ALA A 164 -18.17 -12.82 21.28
CA ALA A 164 -18.53 -12.27 19.98
C ALA A 164 -17.95 -13.12 18.82
N MET A 165 -16.67 -13.52 18.93
CA MET A 165 -16.05 -14.42 17.95
C MET A 165 -16.77 -15.78 17.90
N LYS A 166 -17.14 -16.35 19.04
CA LYS A 166 -17.92 -17.60 19.10
C LYS A 166 -19.28 -17.46 18.43
N GLN A 167 -19.98 -16.34 18.66
CA GLN A 167 -21.29 -16.07 18.05
C GLN A 167 -21.20 -15.93 16.53
N LEU A 168 -20.09 -15.41 16.02
CA LEU A 168 -19.83 -15.23 14.59
C LEU A 168 -19.21 -16.46 13.92
N ASP A 169 -19.03 -17.57 14.66
CA ASP A 169 -18.38 -18.79 14.20
C ASP A 169 -16.97 -18.56 13.64
N PHE A 170 -16.21 -17.69 14.31
CA PHE A 170 -14.81 -17.48 14.00
C PHE A 170 -13.96 -18.53 14.71
N GLU A 171 -12.86 -18.91 14.09
CA GLU A 171 -11.85 -19.76 14.70
C GLU A 171 -10.71 -18.86 15.21
N TRP A 172 -10.14 -19.15 16.37
CA TRP A 172 -9.01 -18.37 16.87
C TRP A 172 -7.97 -19.19 17.61
N LYS A 173 -6.75 -18.66 17.60
CA LYS A 173 -5.62 -19.13 18.40
C LYS A 173 -5.18 -18.01 19.34
N VAL A 174 -5.09 -18.34 20.62
CA VAL A 174 -4.54 -17.44 21.64
C VAL A 174 -3.02 -17.45 21.55
N VAL A 175 -2.41 -16.30 21.28
CA VAL A 175 -0.95 -16.12 21.28
C VAL A 175 -0.50 -15.64 22.67
N ASN A 176 -1.25 -14.72 23.26
CA ASN A 176 -1.10 -14.20 24.62
C ASN A 176 -2.52 -13.88 25.15
N PRO A 177 -2.76 -13.82 26.48
CA PRO A 177 -4.02 -13.36 27.07
C PRO A 177 -4.71 -12.14 26.42
N TYR A 178 -3.95 -11.24 25.80
CA TYR A 178 -4.40 -10.01 25.14
C TYR A 178 -4.09 -9.97 23.64
N HIS A 179 -3.63 -11.09 23.05
CA HIS A 179 -3.26 -11.20 21.63
C HIS A 179 -3.85 -12.47 21.00
N LEU A 180 -4.68 -12.28 19.98
CA LEU A 180 -5.40 -13.35 19.28
C LEU A 180 -5.07 -13.34 17.79
N ARG A 181 -4.97 -14.54 17.21
CA ARG A 181 -5.04 -14.73 15.76
C ARG A 181 -6.38 -15.36 15.42
N VAL A 182 -7.17 -14.68 14.61
CA VAL A 182 -8.54 -15.05 14.26
C VAL A 182 -8.59 -15.40 12.78
N ARG A 183 -9.32 -16.46 12.45
CA ARG A 183 -9.55 -16.95 11.10
C ARG A 183 -11.05 -17.11 10.85
N ARG A 184 -11.51 -16.69 9.68
CA ARG A 184 -12.88 -16.89 9.19
C ARG A 184 -12.83 -17.43 7.78
N LYS A 185 -13.73 -18.36 7.44
CA LYS A 185 -13.98 -18.74 6.04
C LYS A 185 -15.05 -17.83 5.45
N ASN A 186 -14.75 -17.14 4.35
CA ASN A 186 -15.75 -16.39 3.60
C ASN A 186 -16.73 -17.41 2.96
N PRO A 187 -18.04 -17.35 3.28
CA PRO A 187 -19.01 -18.32 2.77
C PRO A 187 -19.29 -18.18 1.26
N VAL A 188 -19.02 -17.02 0.67
CA VAL A 188 -19.26 -16.75 -0.76
C VAL A 188 -18.06 -17.18 -1.60
N THR A 189 -16.86 -16.73 -1.24
CA THR A 189 -15.64 -16.99 -2.02
C THR A 189 -14.93 -18.26 -1.61
N GLY A 190 -15.23 -18.80 -0.42
CA GLY A 190 -14.54 -19.95 0.17
C GLY A 190 -13.16 -19.62 0.76
N ASN A 191 -12.67 -18.40 0.57
CA ASN A 191 -11.36 -17.95 1.05
C ASN A 191 -11.28 -17.93 2.56
N TYR A 192 -10.09 -18.18 3.12
CA TYR A 192 -9.82 -17.85 4.51
C TYR A 192 -9.36 -16.41 4.64
N VAL A 193 -9.85 -15.75 5.68
CA VAL A 193 -9.48 -14.40 6.08
C VAL A 193 -8.88 -14.50 7.47
N LYS A 194 -7.71 -13.90 7.66
CA LYS A 194 -7.00 -13.93 8.93
C LYS A 194 -6.78 -12.50 9.42
N MET A 195 -6.98 -12.28 10.71
CA MET A 195 -6.64 -11.03 11.38
C MET A 195 -6.03 -11.27 12.75
N SER A 196 -5.24 -10.32 13.21
CA SER A 196 -4.70 -10.26 14.56
C SER A 196 -5.49 -9.26 15.38
N LEU A 197 -5.90 -9.64 16.59
CA LEU A 197 -6.50 -8.76 17.58
C LEU A 197 -5.53 -8.55 18.73
N GLN A 198 -5.25 -7.31 19.08
CA GLN A 198 -4.34 -6.97 20.18
C GLN A 198 -4.98 -5.91 21.08
N LEU A 199 -5.09 -6.22 22.37
CA LEU A 199 -5.52 -5.24 23.36
C LEU A 199 -4.30 -4.48 23.89
N TYR A 200 -4.37 -3.16 23.84
CA TYR A 200 -3.38 -2.23 24.37
C TYR A 200 -3.99 -1.39 25.48
N GLN A 201 -3.16 -0.96 26.42
CA GLN A 201 -3.53 0.08 27.38
C GLN A 201 -3.11 1.44 26.82
N VAL A 202 -4.06 2.35 26.69
CA VAL A 202 -3.80 3.73 26.24
C VAL A 202 -3.59 4.65 27.44
N ASP A 203 -4.47 4.54 28.43
CA ASP A 203 -4.42 5.29 29.69
C ASP A 203 -4.76 4.37 30.88
N ASN A 204 -4.74 4.90 32.10
CA ASN A 204 -5.01 4.15 33.34
C ASN A 204 -6.39 3.46 33.40
N ARG A 205 -7.35 3.85 32.55
CA ARG A 205 -8.70 3.26 32.46
C ARG A 205 -9.22 3.18 31.03
N SER A 206 -8.32 3.16 30.05
CA SER A 206 -8.69 3.18 28.63
C SER A 206 -7.87 2.14 27.90
N TYR A 207 -8.55 1.18 27.30
CA TYR A 207 -7.94 0.12 26.53
C TYR A 207 -8.38 0.23 25.07
N LEU A 208 -7.47 -0.08 24.15
CA LEU A 208 -7.69 -0.05 22.71
C LEU A 208 -7.55 -1.47 22.18
N LEU A 209 -8.59 -1.94 21.50
CA LEU A 209 -8.55 -3.18 20.74
C LEU A 209 -8.18 -2.84 19.29
N ASP A 210 -7.00 -3.28 18.88
CA ASP A 210 -6.44 -3.11 17.54
C ASP A 210 -6.77 -4.30 16.63
N PHE A 211 -6.92 -4.02 15.33
CA PHE A 211 -7.25 -4.98 14.29
C PHE A 211 -6.21 -4.89 13.18
N LYS A 212 -5.48 -5.98 12.93
CA LYS A 212 -4.43 -6.01 11.91
C LYS A 212 -4.68 -7.15 10.92
N SER A 213 -4.69 -6.85 9.62
CA SER A 213 -4.80 -7.88 8.59
C SER A 213 -3.57 -8.81 8.61
N ILE A 214 -3.76 -10.07 8.26
CA ILE A 214 -2.68 -11.05 8.06
C ILE A 214 -2.80 -11.59 6.64
N ASP A 215 -1.82 -11.29 5.80
CA ASP A 215 -1.72 -11.82 4.45
C ASP A 215 -1.25 -13.28 4.46
N ASP A 216 -1.78 -14.10 3.55
CA ASP A 216 -1.48 -15.54 3.48
C ASP A 216 -0.06 -15.84 2.96
N GLU A 217 0.53 -14.96 2.15
CA GLU A 217 1.85 -15.18 1.53
C GLU A 217 3.01 -15.15 2.52
N VAL A 218 2.83 -14.53 3.69
CA VAL A 218 3.90 -14.32 4.67
C VAL A 218 4.13 -15.57 5.55
N MET A 219 3.29 -16.60 5.46
CA MET A 219 3.40 -17.79 6.33
C MET A 219 4.36 -18.88 5.81
N GLU A 220 4.74 -18.88 4.52
CA GLU A 220 5.68 -19.89 3.98
C GLU A 220 7.09 -19.35 3.67
N HIS A 221 7.29 -18.04 3.57
CA HIS A 221 8.62 -17.47 3.28
C HIS A 221 9.19 -16.73 4.48
N LYS A 222 9.98 -17.43 5.30
CA LYS A 222 11.09 -16.79 6.01
C LYS A 222 12.09 -16.30 4.96
N SER A 223 11.88 -15.10 4.44
CA SER A 223 12.90 -14.17 3.94
C SER A 223 12.19 -12.86 3.60
N GLY A 224 12.70 -11.75 4.13
CA GLY A 224 12.01 -10.46 4.13
C GLY A 224 11.92 -9.83 2.74
N SER A 225 10.79 -9.18 2.49
CA SER A 225 10.70 -7.82 1.96
C SER A 225 9.21 -7.52 1.74
N SER A 226 8.69 -6.51 2.40
CA SER A 226 7.29 -6.09 2.29
C SER A 226 7.21 -4.91 1.31
N THR A 227 6.97 -5.23 0.04
CA THR A 227 6.56 -4.25 -0.97
C THR A 227 5.27 -4.76 -1.63
N PRO A 228 4.17 -3.99 -1.65
CA PRO A 228 2.93 -4.45 -2.24
C PRO A 228 3.05 -4.51 -3.78
N GLN A 229 3.01 -5.70 -4.37
CA GLN A 229 2.88 -5.84 -5.82
C GLN A 229 1.51 -5.30 -6.27
N ARG A 230 1.52 -4.27 -7.12
CA ARG A 230 0.32 -3.82 -7.82
C ARG A 230 0.04 -4.77 -8.98
N SER A 231 -1.14 -5.38 -8.97
CA SER A 231 -1.68 -6.09 -10.12
C SER A 231 -1.87 -5.11 -11.29
N CYS A 232 -0.98 -5.16 -12.28
CA CYS A 232 -1.16 -4.45 -13.54
C CYS A 232 -1.85 -5.38 -14.54
N SER A 233 -3.11 -5.06 -14.87
CA SER A 233 -3.84 -5.68 -15.97
C SER A 233 -3.16 -5.32 -17.29
N ALA A 234 -2.52 -6.28 -17.94
CA ALA A 234 -2.01 -6.13 -19.30
C ALA A 234 -3.18 -6.08 -20.29
N ALA A 235 -3.65 -4.88 -20.62
CA ALA A 235 -4.48 -4.68 -21.81
C ALA A 235 -3.58 -4.77 -23.04
N GLY A 236 -3.66 -5.89 -23.75
CA GLY A 236 -2.92 -6.13 -24.99
C GLY A 236 -3.32 -5.13 -26.08
N LEU A 237 -2.38 -4.27 -26.46
CA LEU A 237 -2.50 -3.42 -27.64
C LEU A 237 -2.00 -4.19 -28.87
N HIS A 238 -2.93 -4.82 -29.58
CA HIS A 238 -2.68 -5.31 -30.93
C HIS A 238 -2.53 -4.12 -31.89
N ARG A 239 -1.34 -3.96 -32.47
CA ARG A 239 -1.07 -3.08 -33.60
C ARG A 239 -1.23 -3.89 -34.91
N PRO A 240 -2.13 -3.52 -35.84
CA PRO A 240 -2.19 -4.18 -37.15
C PRO A 240 -1.13 -3.56 -38.07
N ARG A 241 -0.23 -4.36 -38.62
CA ARG A 241 0.64 -3.96 -39.72
C ARG A 241 0.23 -4.75 -40.96
N LEU A 242 -0.27 -4.02 -41.96
CA LEU A 242 -0.60 -4.52 -43.29
C LEU A 242 0.69 -4.82 -44.07
N SER A 243 0.77 -5.99 -44.72
CA SER A 243 1.43 -6.13 -46.01
C SER A 243 0.96 -7.40 -46.72
N ILE A 244 0.87 -7.29 -48.03
CA ILE A 244 0.15 -8.15 -48.98
C ILE A 244 1.12 -9.05 -49.75
N ASP A 245 0.66 -10.29 -49.99
CA ASP A 245 1.01 -11.31 -50.98
C ASP A 245 2.49 -11.68 -51.24
N SER A 246 2.83 -12.98 -51.13
CA SER A 246 2.67 -13.90 -52.29
C SER A 246 3.33 -15.30 -52.08
N VAL A 247 2.57 -16.33 -52.51
CA VAL A 247 2.90 -17.71 -52.96
C VAL A 247 3.73 -18.73 -52.14
N SER A 248 3.01 -19.81 -51.77
CA SER A 248 3.23 -21.24 -52.08
C SER A 248 4.33 -22.10 -51.40
N ALA A 249 3.82 -23.24 -50.90
CA ALA A 249 4.37 -24.61 -50.97
C ALA A 249 5.09 -25.23 -49.75
N GLU A 250 4.38 -26.22 -49.19
CA GLU A 250 4.86 -27.56 -48.78
C GLU A 250 5.68 -27.77 -47.49
N CYS A 251 5.07 -28.55 -46.59
CA CYS A 251 5.71 -29.32 -45.51
C CYS A 251 6.48 -30.53 -46.10
N PRO A 252 7.48 -31.12 -45.42
CA PRO A 252 7.16 -32.14 -44.41
C PRO A 252 8.09 -32.26 -43.17
N SER A 253 7.48 -32.83 -42.13
CA SER A 253 7.94 -33.52 -40.89
C SER A 253 9.41 -33.95 -40.69
N GLN A 254 9.88 -33.82 -39.44
CA GLN A 254 10.66 -34.80 -38.64
C GLN A 254 10.75 -34.29 -37.18
N SER A 255 10.01 -34.84 -36.22
CA SER A 255 10.39 -35.90 -35.25
C SER A 255 11.71 -35.67 -34.49
N GLY A 256 11.61 -35.35 -33.20
CA GLY A 256 12.74 -35.30 -32.27
C GLY A 256 12.27 -35.12 -30.82
N SER A 257 11.87 -36.23 -30.21
CA SER A 257 11.40 -36.35 -28.82
C SER A 257 12.57 -36.40 -27.85
N MET A 258 12.61 -35.52 -26.84
CA MET A 258 13.35 -35.69 -25.59
C MET A 258 12.50 -35.11 -24.46
N TYR A 259 11.75 -35.98 -23.79
CA TYR A 259 10.98 -35.69 -22.59
C TYR A 259 11.92 -35.79 -21.37
N GLY A 260 12.40 -34.64 -20.88
CA GLY A 260 13.02 -34.52 -19.57
C GLY A 260 11.96 -34.15 -18.54
N SER A 261 11.41 -35.14 -17.83
CA SER A 261 10.40 -34.94 -16.79
C SER A 261 11.05 -34.35 -15.54
N MET A 262 10.97 -33.03 -15.36
CA MET A 262 11.19 -32.37 -14.08
C MET A 262 9.83 -31.94 -13.56
N SER A 263 9.23 -32.75 -12.69
CA SER A 263 8.06 -32.35 -11.90
C SER A 263 8.50 -31.35 -10.84
N GLY A 264 8.75 -30.11 -11.27
CA GLY A 264 8.69 -28.95 -10.39
C GLY A 264 7.22 -28.73 -10.06
N SER A 265 6.80 -29.08 -8.85
CA SER A 265 5.47 -28.72 -8.36
C SER A 265 5.45 -27.23 -8.10
N PHE A 266 5.30 -26.43 -9.15
CA PHE A 266 4.91 -25.03 -9.01
C PHE A 266 3.47 -25.08 -8.51
N SER A 267 3.27 -24.77 -7.23
CA SER A 267 1.95 -24.60 -6.66
C SER A 267 1.32 -23.40 -7.37
N MET A 268 0.61 -23.67 -8.46
CA MET A 268 -0.10 -22.66 -9.24
C MET A 268 -1.28 -22.23 -8.37
N ALA A 269 -1.02 -21.30 -7.45
CA ALA A 269 -2.04 -20.78 -6.55
C ALA A 269 -3.19 -20.27 -7.42
N SER A 270 -4.35 -20.91 -7.29
CA SER A 270 -5.56 -20.48 -7.99
C SER A 270 -5.82 -19.00 -7.66
N PRO A 271 -6.11 -18.15 -8.65
CA PRO A 271 -6.32 -16.72 -8.41
C PRO A 271 -7.41 -16.52 -7.36
N ARG A 272 -7.08 -15.77 -6.28
CA ARG A 272 -8.00 -15.47 -5.18
C ARG A 272 -9.25 -14.79 -5.74
N ILE A 273 -10.43 -15.36 -5.45
CA ILE A 273 -11.70 -14.77 -5.84
C ILE A 273 -12.07 -13.69 -4.82
N GLY A 274 -12.25 -12.44 -5.24
CA GLY A 274 -12.63 -11.33 -4.35
C GLY A 274 -11.44 -10.54 -3.78
N SER A 275 -11.74 -9.51 -2.99
CA SER A 275 -10.73 -8.58 -2.45
C SER A 275 -10.35 -8.94 -1.02
N HIS A 276 -9.05 -9.20 -0.78
CA HIS A 276 -8.51 -9.45 0.56
C HIS A 276 -8.80 -8.29 1.53
N THR A 277 -8.63 -7.05 1.07
CA THR A 277 -8.88 -5.86 1.89
C THR A 277 -10.34 -5.74 2.30
N MET A 278 -11.27 -6.05 1.40
CA MET A 278 -12.71 -6.02 1.72
C MET A 278 -13.11 -7.15 2.67
N ASP A 279 -12.61 -8.36 2.42
CA ASP A 279 -12.77 -9.51 3.31
C ASP A 279 -12.35 -9.17 4.75
N PHE A 280 -11.20 -8.50 4.91
CA PHE A 280 -10.71 -8.04 6.22
C PHE A 280 -11.65 -7.02 6.86
N PHE A 281 -12.12 -6.02 6.10
CA PHE A 281 -13.05 -5.01 6.63
C PHE A 281 -14.40 -5.60 7.04
N GLU A 282 -14.96 -6.53 6.27
CA GLU A 282 -16.20 -7.21 6.61
C GLU A 282 -16.07 -8.07 7.88
N MET A 283 -14.92 -8.75 8.04
CA MET A 283 -14.59 -9.49 9.26
C MET A 283 -14.51 -8.55 10.47
N CYS A 284 -13.82 -7.42 10.34
CA CYS A 284 -13.75 -6.40 11.40
C CYS A 284 -15.13 -5.82 11.73
N ALA A 285 -15.91 -5.44 10.71
CA ALA A 285 -17.23 -4.85 10.89
C ALA A 285 -18.19 -5.80 11.61
N SER A 286 -18.17 -7.09 11.27
CA SER A 286 -18.99 -8.12 11.93
C SER A 286 -18.65 -8.23 13.42
N LEU A 287 -17.36 -8.21 13.76
CA LEU A 287 -16.91 -8.28 15.15
C LEU A 287 -17.23 -6.99 15.92
N ILE A 288 -16.94 -5.82 15.35
CA ILE A 288 -17.19 -4.51 15.97
C ILE A 288 -18.68 -4.31 16.26
N THR A 289 -19.56 -4.63 15.29
CA THR A 289 -21.01 -4.50 15.48
C THR A 289 -21.57 -5.45 16.53
N THR A 290 -20.92 -6.60 16.76
CA THR A 290 -21.30 -7.53 17.82
C THR A 290 -20.82 -7.07 19.19
N LEU A 291 -19.65 -6.42 19.26
CA LEU A 291 -19.09 -5.86 20.50
C LEU A 291 -19.74 -4.54 20.94
N ALA A 292 -20.38 -3.82 20.02
CA ALA A 292 -21.05 -2.56 20.29
C ALA A 292 -22.50 -2.70 20.78
N ARG A 293 -22.98 -3.94 20.98
CA ARG A 293 -24.31 -4.27 21.51
C ARG A 293 -24.25 -4.56 23.00
#